data_AF-A0A960HTS8-F1
#
_entry.id   AF-A0A960HTS8-F1
#
_cell.length_a   1.000
_cell.length_b   1.000
_cell.length_c   1.000
_cell.angle_alpha   90.00
_cell.angle_beta   90.00
_cell.angle_gamma   90.00
#
_symmetry.space_group_name_H-M   'P 1'
#
loop_
_entity.id
_entity.type
_entity.pdbx_description
1 polymer ?
#
loop_
_entity_poly.entity_id
_entity_poly.type
_entity_poly.pdbx_seq_one_letter_code
_entity_poly.pdbx_strand_id
1 'polypeptide(L)'
;MTETAVPLTTKKDWSSDQEVRWCPGCGDYSILAAMQLAMPGMGIRREDTVVISGIGCAARFPYYMDTYGVHSIHGRAPAMATGLALARPDLSVFVVGGDGD
;
A
#
# COMPACT_ATOMS: atom_id res chain seq x y z
N MET A 1 10.73 -10.93 -21.18
CA MET A 1 10.03 -9.87 -20.45
C MET A 1 10.48 -8.57 -21.07
N THR A 2 9.60 -7.86 -21.76
CA THR A 2 9.93 -6.55 -22.33
C THR A 2 10.19 -5.59 -21.18
N GLU A 3 11.43 -5.13 -21.08
CA GLU A 3 11.90 -4.15 -20.11
C GLU A 3 11.32 -2.79 -20.48
N THR A 4 10.05 -2.58 -20.15
CA THR A 4 9.41 -1.28 -20.29
C THR A 4 9.94 -0.40 -19.16
N ALA A 5 10.58 0.71 -19.52
CA ALA A 5 11.12 1.65 -18.55
C ALA A 5 10.02 2.10 -17.57
N VAL A 6 10.32 2.04 -16.27
CA VAL A 6 9.41 2.49 -15.22
C VAL A 6 9.31 4.03 -15.30
N PRO A 7 8.11 4.60 -15.43
CA PRO A 7 7.97 6.04 -15.52
C PRO A 7 8.40 6.71 -14.21
N LEU A 8 9.05 7.87 -14.32
CA LEU A 8 9.33 8.70 -13.16
C LEU A 8 8.01 9.18 -12.54
N THR A 9 7.81 8.87 -11.26
CA THR A 9 6.64 9.29 -10.49
C THR A 9 7.03 10.28 -9.41
N THR A 10 6.04 10.93 -8.82
CA THR A 10 6.16 11.83 -7.68
C THR A 10 5.26 11.33 -6.55
N LYS A 11 5.42 11.86 -5.33
CA LYS A 11 4.54 11.53 -4.19
C LYS A 11 3.05 11.59 -4.57
N LYS A 12 2.65 12.58 -5.35
CA LYS A 12 1.25 12.81 -5.74
C LYS A 12 0.67 11.63 -6.51
N ASP A 13 1.48 10.97 -7.34
CA ASP A 13 1.04 9.82 -8.14
C ASP A 13 0.76 8.58 -7.26
N TRP A 14 1.23 8.56 -6.02
CA TRP A 14 1.00 7.47 -5.07
C TRP A 14 -0.06 7.81 -4.02
N SER A 15 -0.64 9.00 -4.09
CA SER A 15 -1.72 9.46 -3.21
C SER A 15 -3.07 9.30 -3.89
N SER A 16 -3.99 8.59 -3.25
CA SER A 16 -5.38 8.51 -3.73
C SER A 16 -6.12 9.85 -3.58
N ASP A 17 -7.28 9.96 -4.20
CA ASP A 17 -8.24 11.05 -4.00
C ASP A 17 -9.12 10.90 -2.73
N GLN A 18 -8.96 9.81 -1.98
CA GLN A 18 -9.77 9.52 -0.80
C GLN A 18 -9.37 10.41 0.38
N GLU A 19 -10.39 10.93 1.08
CA GLU A 19 -10.19 11.69 2.31
C GLU A 19 -9.70 10.77 3.45
N VAL A 20 -8.60 11.18 4.08
CA VAL A 20 -8.00 10.45 5.20
C VAL A 20 -8.81 10.68 6.48
N ARG A 21 -9.40 9.60 7.02
CA ARG A 21 -10.32 9.64 8.17
C ARG A 21 -9.68 9.32 9.52
N TRP A 22 -8.38 9.55 9.68
CA TRP A 22 -7.71 9.40 10.97
C TRP A 22 -7.93 10.64 11.85
N CYS A 23 -7.80 10.47 13.17
CA CYS A 23 -7.92 11.59 14.10
C CYS A 23 -6.82 12.64 13.85
N PRO A 24 -7.10 13.95 14.04
CA PRO A 24 -6.06 14.98 14.00
C PRO A 24 -4.90 14.64 14.95
N GLY A 25 -3.66 14.65 14.42
CA GLY A 25 -2.46 14.28 15.18
C GLY A 25 -2.15 12.78 15.23
N CYS A 26 -2.91 11.93 14.55
CA CYS A 26 -2.61 10.50 14.44
C CYS A 26 -1.26 10.26 13.72
N GLY A 27 -0.45 9.33 14.23
CA GLY A 27 0.85 8.98 13.66
C GLY A 27 0.77 8.32 12.27
N ASP A 28 -0.35 7.70 11.93
CA ASP A 28 -0.57 7.03 10.64
C ASP A 28 -0.42 8.00 9.45
N TYR A 29 -0.71 9.31 9.65
CA TYR A 29 -0.45 10.35 8.64
C TYR A 29 1.03 10.41 8.24
N SER A 30 1.93 10.30 9.23
CA SER A 30 3.37 10.35 9.01
C SER A 30 3.86 9.09 8.30
N ILE A 31 3.33 7.93 8.66
CA ILE A 31 3.64 6.65 8.00
C ILE A 31 3.18 6.67 6.55
N LEU A 32 1.96 7.14 6.29
CA LEU A 32 1.42 7.29 4.94
C LEU A 32 2.28 8.24 4.09
N ALA A 33 2.61 9.42 4.64
CA ALA A 33 3.42 10.39 3.93
C ALA A 33 4.82 9.85 3.62
N ALA A 34 5.45 9.15 4.56
CA ALA A 34 6.76 8.53 4.38
C ALA A 34 6.72 7.45 3.28
N MET A 35 5.69 6.60 3.28
CA MET A 35 5.54 5.56 2.26
C MET A 35 5.35 6.16 0.87
N GLN A 36 4.45 7.14 0.71
CA GLN A 36 4.22 7.82 -0.56
C GLN A 36 5.46 8.58 -1.07
N LEU A 37 6.30 9.09 -0.18
CA LEU A 37 7.58 9.73 -0.54
C LEU A 37 8.64 8.70 -0.99
N ALA A 38 8.62 7.49 -0.41
CA ALA A 38 9.58 6.44 -0.73
C ALA A 38 9.26 5.74 -2.06
N MET A 39 7.98 5.55 -2.39
CA MET A 39 7.56 4.76 -3.56
C MET A 39 8.18 5.22 -4.90
N PRO A 40 8.25 6.53 -5.23
CA PRO A 40 8.92 6.98 -6.45
C PRO A 40 10.37 6.50 -6.62
N GLY A 41 11.10 6.31 -5.51
CA GLY A 41 12.48 5.88 -5.51
C GLY A 41 12.68 4.37 -5.64
N MET A 42 11.61 3.56 -5.54
CA MET A 42 11.72 2.10 -5.57
C MET A 42 11.85 1.53 -6.98
N GLY A 43 11.55 2.31 -8.02
CA GLY A 43 11.57 1.82 -9.40
C GLY A 43 10.51 0.74 -9.68
N ILE A 44 9.37 0.80 -9.00
CA ILE A 44 8.25 -0.13 -9.15
C ILE A 44 7.08 0.65 -9.76
N ARG A 45 6.35 0.04 -10.69
CA ARG A 45 5.13 0.63 -11.25
C ARG A 45 3.99 0.54 -10.23
N ARG A 46 3.10 1.53 -10.25
CA ARG A 46 1.95 1.58 -9.32
C ARG A 46 1.01 0.41 -9.56
N GLU A 47 0.79 0.06 -10.82
CA GLU A 47 -0.02 -1.09 -11.24
C GLU A 47 0.60 -2.46 -10.90
N ASP A 48 1.89 -2.50 -10.56
CA ASP A 48 2.57 -3.71 -10.07
C ASP A 48 2.68 -3.73 -8.53
N THR A 49 2.15 -2.72 -7.84
CA THR A 49 2.21 -2.61 -6.38
C THR A 49 0.85 -2.95 -5.78
N VAL A 50 0.84 -3.78 -4.74
CA VAL A 50 -0.37 -4.14 -4.01
C VAL A 50 -0.19 -3.90 -2.51
N VAL A 51 -1.05 -3.08 -1.92
CA VAL A 51 -1.06 -2.82 -0.47
C VAL A 51 -2.22 -3.58 0.18
N ILE A 52 -1.92 -4.47 1.12
CA ILE A 52 -2.89 -5.33 1.79
C ILE A 52 -2.92 -4.99 3.29
N SER A 53 -4.11 -4.89 3.86
CA SER A 53 -4.31 -4.62 5.29
C SER A 53 -5.39 -5.49 5.90
N GLY A 54 -5.45 -5.59 7.24
CA GLY A 54 -6.51 -6.30 7.97
C GLY A 54 -7.63 -5.35 8.39
N ILE A 55 -7.89 -5.19 9.69
CA ILE A 55 -8.96 -4.30 10.20
C ILE A 55 -8.42 -3.42 11.33
N GLY A 56 -8.77 -2.13 11.30
CA GLY A 56 -8.38 -1.14 12.30
C GLY A 56 -8.19 0.25 11.69
N CYS A 57 -7.77 1.22 12.50
CA CYS A 57 -7.43 2.56 12.00
C CYS A 57 -6.32 2.48 10.96
N ALA A 58 -5.18 1.86 11.32
CA ALA A 58 -4.05 1.65 10.42
C ALA A 58 -4.45 0.88 9.15
N ALA A 59 -5.38 -0.09 9.26
CA ALA A 59 -5.79 -0.90 8.13
C ALA A 59 -6.57 -0.14 7.03
N ARG A 60 -6.94 1.12 7.25
CA ARG A 60 -7.45 1.98 6.17
C ARG A 60 -6.38 2.39 5.15
N PHE A 61 -5.10 2.08 5.41
CA PHE A 61 -3.96 2.48 4.59
C PHE A 61 -4.13 2.24 3.08
N PRO A 62 -4.62 1.07 2.60
CA PRO A 62 -4.75 0.82 1.16
C PRO A 62 -5.71 1.79 0.45
N TYR A 63 -6.68 2.38 1.17
CA TYR A 63 -7.56 3.39 0.56
C TYR A 63 -6.84 4.68 0.22
N TYR A 64 -5.68 4.95 0.82
CA TYR A 64 -4.96 6.21 0.69
C TYR A 64 -3.77 6.13 -0.26
N MET A 65 -3.57 4.96 -0.89
CA MET A 65 -2.52 4.67 -1.85
C MET A 65 -3.14 4.49 -3.24
N ASP A 66 -2.63 5.21 -4.24
CA ASP A 66 -3.09 5.06 -5.64
C ASP A 66 -2.39 3.86 -6.31
N THR A 67 -2.73 2.67 -5.84
CA THR A 67 -2.20 1.35 -6.24
C THR A 67 -3.32 0.31 -6.17
N TYR A 68 -3.07 -0.95 -6.54
CA TYR A 68 -3.99 -2.01 -6.14
C TYR A 68 -4.01 -2.15 -4.61
N GLY A 69 -5.20 -2.28 -4.03
CA GLY A 69 -5.39 -2.32 -2.58
C GLY A 69 -6.36 -3.40 -2.15
N VAL A 70 -6.07 -4.08 -1.04
CA VAL A 70 -6.98 -5.06 -0.44
C VAL A 70 -7.12 -4.79 1.05
N HIS A 71 -8.32 -4.35 1.45
CA HIS A 71 -8.72 -4.26 2.85
C HIS A 71 -9.39 -5.59 3.23
N SER A 72 -8.62 -6.45 3.91
CA SER A 72 -9.00 -7.83 4.19
C SER A 72 -9.77 -7.98 5.50
N ILE A 73 -9.73 -9.17 6.11
CA ILE A 73 -10.34 -9.45 7.41
C ILE A 73 -9.30 -9.39 8.52
N HIS A 74 -9.76 -9.07 9.73
CA HIS A 74 -8.92 -8.81 10.90
C HIS A 74 -7.88 -9.92 11.12
N GLY A 75 -6.60 -9.55 11.15
CA GLY A 75 -5.46 -10.44 11.33
C GLY A 75 -5.25 -11.49 10.25
N ARG A 76 -5.74 -11.26 9.03
CA ARG A 76 -5.50 -12.15 7.87
C ARG A 76 -4.79 -11.48 6.71
N ALA A 77 -4.33 -10.23 6.85
CA ALA A 77 -3.56 -9.55 5.81
C ALA A 77 -2.30 -10.36 5.38
N PRO A 78 -1.48 -10.93 6.29
CA PRO A 78 -0.33 -11.74 5.90
C PRO A 78 -0.72 -13.04 5.18
N ALA A 79 -1.83 -13.67 5.58
CA ALA A 79 -2.32 -14.89 4.94
C ALA A 79 -2.73 -14.63 3.49
N MET A 80 -3.47 -13.55 3.24
CA MET A 80 -3.85 -13.11 1.89
C MET A 80 -2.63 -12.71 1.06
N ALA A 81 -1.72 -11.92 1.65
CA ALA A 81 -0.50 -11.47 0.99
C ALA A 81 0.40 -12.62 0.56
N THR A 82 0.49 -13.67 1.38
CA THR A 82 1.24 -14.89 1.05
C THR A 82 0.67 -15.56 -0.19
N GLY A 83 -0.66 -15.73 -0.24
CA GLY A 83 -1.32 -16.31 -1.42
C GLY A 83 -1.09 -15.48 -2.69
N LEU A 84 -1.19 -14.15 -2.59
CA LEU A 84 -0.94 -13.26 -3.72
C LEU A 84 0.51 -13.32 -4.20
N ALA A 85 1.48 -13.23 -3.30
CA ALA A 85 2.90 -13.25 -3.64
C ALA A 85 3.32 -14.58 -4.30
N LEU A 86 2.71 -15.71 -3.88
CA LEU A 86 2.93 -17.00 -4.51
C LEU A 86 2.30 -17.09 -5.91
N ALA A 87 1.10 -16.54 -6.09
CA ALA A 87 0.37 -16.61 -7.36
C ALA A 87 0.91 -15.62 -8.41
N ARG A 88 1.43 -14.48 -7.97
CA ARG A 88 1.90 -13.36 -8.81
C ARG A 88 3.25 -12.85 -8.31
N PRO A 89 4.35 -13.60 -8.56
CA PRO A 89 5.68 -13.24 -8.08
C PRO A 89 6.25 -11.98 -8.75
N ASP A 90 5.60 -11.48 -9.79
CA ASP A 90 5.91 -10.22 -10.48
C ASP A 90 5.41 -8.98 -9.74
N LEU A 91 4.49 -9.13 -8.77
CA LEU A 91 3.93 -8.01 -8.00
C LEU A 91 4.78 -7.71 -6.76
N SER A 92 4.85 -6.43 -6.42
CA SER A 92 5.39 -5.96 -5.15
C SER A 92 4.27 -5.87 -4.12
N VAL A 93 4.31 -6.75 -3.12
CA VAL A 93 3.26 -6.90 -2.11
C VAL A 93 3.69 -6.27 -0.79
N PHE A 94 2.91 -5.32 -0.29
CA PHE A 94 3.12 -4.65 0.99
C PHE A 94 1.99 -4.98 1.95
N VAL A 95 2.33 -5.29 3.20
CA VAL A 95 1.34 -5.51 4.27
C VAL A 95 1.41 -4.36 5.27
N VAL A 96 0.27 -3.77 5.58
CA VAL A 96 0.14 -2.70 6.59
C VAL A 96 -0.97 -3.07 7.56
N GLY A 97 -0.66 -3.07 8.85
CA GLY A 97 -1.60 -3.43 9.92
C GLY A 97 -1.33 -2.63 11.18
N GLY A 98 -2.28 -2.69 12.11
CA GLY A 98 -2.08 -2.21 13.48
C GLY A 98 -1.26 -3.20 14.30
N ASP A 99 -0.99 -2.86 15.55
CA ASP A 99 -0.34 -3.72 16.53
C ASP A 99 -1.20 -4.93 16.94
N GLY A 100 -2.52 -4.74 17.02
CA GLY A 100 -3.48 -5.79 17.35
C GLY A 100 -4.12 -6.51 16.15
N ASP A 101 -3.83 -6.04 14.93
CA ASP A 101 -4.29 -6.68 13.69
C ASP A 101 -3.37 -7.84 13.30
#